data_AF-A0A6M3KI23-F1
#
_entry.id   AF-A0A6M3KI23-F1
#
_cell.length_a   1.000
_cell.length_b   1.000
_cell.length_c   1.000
_cell.angle_alpha   90.00
_cell.angle_beta   90.00
_cell.angle_gamma   90.00
#
_symmetry.space_group_name_H-M   'P 1'
#
loop_
_entity.id
_entity.type
_entity.pdbx_description
1 polymer ?
#
loop_
_entity_poly.entity_id
_entity_poly.type
_entity_poly.pdbx_seq_one_letter_code
_entity_poly.pdbx_strand_id
1 'polypeptide(L)'
;MADPTLAQQRAAIRAGVNSTRAGTGAAERRAIGQSIVAERRGESVVEDLNRLIAPTRVRRTLRSVPALGALPVARGRGNYTPPPAQGGGGIASPLEEQDYSARTFHAARYLETSDGIFTLELSPPAKIVMTDADDVNHDFNYASPP
;
A
#
# COMPACT_ATOMS: atom_id res chain seq x y z
N MET A 1 21.03 26.13 82.69
CA MET A 1 19.92 25.84 81.75
C MET A 1 19.25 24.60 82.30
N ALA A 2 18.02 24.70 82.82
CA ALA A 2 17.38 23.58 83.51
C ALA A 2 16.88 22.56 82.49
N ASP A 3 17.28 21.29 82.64
CA ASP A 3 16.85 20.22 81.74
C ASP A 3 15.34 19.97 81.90
N PRO A 4 14.62 19.74 80.78
CA PRO A 4 13.18 19.53 80.80
C PRO A 4 12.85 18.26 81.58
N THR A 5 11.80 18.31 82.41
CA THR A 5 11.38 17.15 83.19
C THR A 5 10.87 16.04 82.26
N LEU A 6 10.96 14.78 82.70
CA LEU A 6 10.45 13.61 81.96
C LEU A 6 8.98 13.78 81.52
N ALA A 7 8.17 14.48 82.32
CA ALA A 7 6.78 14.78 81.97
C ALA A 7 6.67 15.76 80.79
N GLN A 8 7.53 16.79 80.74
CA GLN A 8 7.58 17.76 79.65
C GLN A 8 8.06 17.11 78.35
N GLN A 9 9.08 16.24 78.40
CA GLN A 9 9.53 15.49 77.22
C GLN A 9 8.42 14.61 76.63
N ARG A 10 7.66 13.90 77.47
CA ARG A 10 6.51 13.07 77.02
C ARG A 10 5.36 13.90 76.46
N ALA A 11 5.14 15.12 76.96
CA ALA A 11 4.15 16.05 76.41
C ALA A 11 4.57 16.55 75.02
N ALA A 12 5.85 16.92 74.85
CA ALA A 12 6.40 17.37 73.58
C ALA A 12 6.35 16.27 72.49
N ILE A 13 6.70 15.02 72.84
CA ILE A 13 6.61 13.88 71.91
C ILE A 13 5.16 13.66 71.47
N ARG A 14 4.19 13.68 72.39
CA ARG A 14 2.77 13.55 72.05
C ARG A 14 2.28 14.69 71.15
N ALA A 15 2.70 15.92 71.42
CA ALA A 15 2.38 17.07 70.59
C ALA A 15 2.94 16.93 69.16
N GLY A 16 4.19 16.47 69.02
CA GLY A 16 4.83 16.23 67.72
C GLY A 16 4.18 15.09 66.92
N VAL A 17 3.79 13.99 67.60
CA VAL A 17 3.08 12.89 66.94
C VAL A 17 1.69 13.33 66.48
N ASN A 18 0.98 14.10 67.30
CA ASN A 18 -0.35 14.61 66.96
C ASN A 18 -0.31 15.64 65.82
N SER A 19 0.67 16.54 65.80
CA SER A 19 0.81 17.53 64.72
C SER A 19 1.12 16.85 63.38
N THR A 20 1.99 15.85 63.38
CA THR A 20 2.33 15.07 62.18
C THR A 20 1.10 14.33 61.65
N ARG A 21 0.37 13.61 62.51
CA ARG A 21 -0.83 12.86 62.12
C ARG A 21 -1.99 13.75 61.67
N ALA A 22 -2.15 14.93 62.26
CA ALA A 22 -3.19 15.89 61.88
C ALA A 22 -2.92 16.50 60.50
N GLY A 23 -1.67 16.84 60.20
CA GLY A 23 -1.25 17.38 58.91
C GLY A 23 -1.38 16.37 57.77
N THR A 24 -0.86 15.16 57.96
CA THR A 24 -0.87 14.12 56.91
C THR A 24 -2.26 13.54 56.68
N GLY A 25 -3.01 13.20 57.74
CA GLY A 25 -4.33 12.58 57.59
C GLY A 25 -5.38 13.52 56.99
N ALA A 26 -5.30 14.83 57.24
CA ALA A 26 -6.19 15.78 56.60
C ALA A 26 -5.87 16.00 55.12
N ALA A 27 -4.58 16.02 54.75
CA ALA A 27 -4.15 16.11 53.35
C ALA A 27 -4.55 14.85 52.57
N GLU A 28 -4.35 13.67 53.15
CA GLU A 28 -4.69 12.39 52.55
C GLU A 28 -6.20 12.26 52.30
N ARG A 29 -7.06 12.65 53.27
CA ARG A 29 -8.52 12.68 53.06
C ARG A 29 -8.95 13.62 51.94
N ARG A 30 -8.28 14.78 51.79
CA ARG A 30 -8.58 15.72 50.69
C ARG A 30 -8.14 15.14 49.35
N ALA A 31 -6.97 14.52 49.28
CA ALA A 31 -6.47 13.88 48.08
C ALA A 31 -7.38 12.73 47.62
N ILE A 32 -7.83 11.88 48.55
CA ILE A 32 -8.81 10.81 48.27
C ILE A 32 -10.15 11.40 47.81
N GLY A 33 -10.62 12.49 48.45
CA GLY A 33 -11.83 13.18 48.01
C GLY A 33 -11.71 13.73 46.59
N GLN A 34 -10.55 14.30 46.25
CA GLN A 34 -10.28 14.80 44.90
C GLN A 34 -10.19 13.67 43.87
N SER A 35 -9.58 12.53 44.20
CA SER A 35 -9.51 11.38 43.29
C SER A 35 -10.90 10.81 43.00
N ILE A 36 -11.75 10.66 44.01
CA ILE A 36 -13.14 10.19 43.85
C ILE A 36 -13.95 11.15 42.97
N VAL A 37 -13.73 12.46 43.11
CA VAL A 37 -14.42 13.47 42.27
C VAL A 37 -13.92 13.43 40.83
N ALA A 38 -12.61 13.29 40.61
CA ALA A 38 -12.01 13.17 39.29
C ALA A 38 -12.47 11.88 38.57
N GLU A 39 -12.53 10.76 39.29
CA GLU A 39 -13.10 9.49 38.81
C GLU A 39 -14.59 9.64 38.43
N ARG A 40 -15.39 10.27 39.29
CA ARG A 40 -16.83 10.49 39.01
C ARG A 40 -17.08 11.40 37.81
N ARG A 41 -16.20 12.37 37.56
CA ARG A 41 -16.26 13.23 36.38
C ARG A 41 -15.74 12.55 35.13
N GLY A 42 -15.08 11.40 35.27
CA GLY A 42 -14.50 10.66 34.15
C GLY A 42 -13.41 11.45 33.44
N GLU A 43 -12.66 12.29 34.16
CA GLU A 43 -11.66 13.21 33.57
C GLU A 43 -10.60 12.45 32.74
N SER A 44 -10.17 11.28 33.23
CA SER A 44 -9.25 10.39 32.50
C SER A 44 -9.85 9.83 31.21
N VAL A 45 -11.14 9.48 31.22
CA VAL A 45 -11.84 8.97 30.04
C VAL A 45 -12.00 10.08 28.99
N VAL A 46 -12.32 11.30 29.42
CA VAL A 46 -12.39 12.47 28.54
C VAL A 46 -11.02 12.78 27.93
N GLU A 47 -9.95 12.70 28.71
CA GLU A 47 -8.58 12.88 28.20
C GLU A 47 -8.22 11.83 27.16
N ASP A 48 -8.52 10.55 27.41
CA ASP A 48 -8.28 9.46 26.47
C ASP A 48 -9.09 9.62 25.18
N LEU A 49 -10.36 10.03 25.28
CA LEU A 49 -11.19 10.33 24.12
C LEU A 49 -10.62 11.50 23.31
N ASN A 50 -10.17 12.57 23.97
CA ASN A 50 -9.53 13.70 23.30
C ASN A 50 -8.21 13.31 22.61
N ARG A 51 -7.50 12.30 23.14
CA ARG A 51 -6.30 11.74 22.51
C ARG A 51 -6.62 10.90 21.27
N LEU A 52 -7.76 10.21 21.26
CA LEU A 52 -8.23 9.40 20.14
C LEU A 52 -8.91 10.22 19.03
N ILE A 53 -9.50 11.37 19.37
CA ILE A 53 -10.04 12.31 18.39
C ILE A 53 -8.86 12.92 17.64
N ALA A 54 -8.56 12.36 16.47
CA ALA A 54 -7.59 12.93 15.56
C ALA A 54 -7.98 14.41 15.29
N PRO A 55 -7.07 15.38 15.50
CA PRO A 55 -7.38 16.77 15.23
C PRO A 55 -7.83 16.89 13.77
N THR A 56 -8.99 17.49 13.56
CA THR A 56 -9.50 17.75 12.20
C THR A 56 -8.43 18.53 11.46
N ARG A 57 -7.82 17.91 10.45
CA ARG A 57 -6.78 18.55 9.65
C ARG A 57 -7.40 19.77 8.98
N VAL A 58 -7.02 20.96 9.43
CA VAL A 58 -7.40 22.20 8.76
C VAL A 58 -6.84 22.12 7.34
N ARG A 59 -7.74 22.00 6.35
CA ARG A 59 -7.34 21.94 4.95
C ARG A 59 -6.70 23.26 4.60
N ARG A 60 -5.41 23.24 4.26
CA ARG A 60 -4.71 24.40 3.74
C ARG A 60 -5.40 24.85 2.46
N THR A 61 -5.98 26.06 2.47
CA THR A 61 -6.56 26.66 1.28
C THR A 61 -5.45 26.98 0.29
N LEU A 62 -5.75 26.86 -1.00
CA LEU A 62 -4.81 27.22 -2.05
C LEU A 62 -4.56 28.74 -1.99
N ARG A 63 -3.33 29.14 -2.30
CA ARG A 63 -3.00 30.56 -2.46
C ARG A 63 -3.75 31.07 -3.69
N SER A 64 -4.42 32.21 -3.56
CA SER A 64 -5.04 32.89 -4.70
C SER A 64 -3.96 33.32 -5.69
N VAL A 65 -4.13 32.95 -6.97
CA VAL A 65 -3.26 33.38 -8.06
C VAL A 65 -3.83 34.69 -8.62
N PRO A 66 -3.03 35.76 -8.77
CA PRO A 66 -3.51 37.00 -9.36
C PRO A 66 -3.99 36.75 -10.79
N ALA A 67 -5.08 37.42 -11.17
CA ALA A 67 -5.59 37.35 -12.53
C ALA A 67 -4.51 37.84 -13.50
N LEU A 68 -4.09 36.96 -14.42
CA LEU A 68 -3.25 37.37 -15.54
C LEU A 68 -4.09 38.31 -16.42
N GLY A 69 -3.50 39.45 -16.78
CA GLY A 69 -4.18 40.46 -17.60
C GLY A 69 -4.72 39.89 -18.91
N ALA A 70 -5.71 40.58 -19.49
CA ALA A 70 -6.32 40.14 -20.74
C ALA A 70 -5.27 40.05 -21.85
N LEU A 71 -5.03 38.82 -22.32
CA LEU A 71 -4.24 38.59 -23.53
C LEU A 71 -5.02 39.15 -24.73
N PRO A 72 -4.36 39.86 -25.66
CA PRO A 72 -5.02 40.33 -26.87
C PRO A 72 -5.62 39.15 -27.64
N VAL A 73 -6.78 39.37 -28.24
CA VAL A 73 -7.49 38.33 -29.01
C VAL A 73 -6.63 37.88 -30.18
N ALA A 74 -5.94 36.76 -30.02
CA ALA A 74 -5.22 36.09 -31.09
C ALA A 74 -6.07 34.94 -31.61
N ARG A 75 -6.38 34.93 -32.91
CA ARG A 75 -6.98 33.76 -33.56
C ARG A 75 -5.86 32.79 -33.92
N GLY A 76 -5.64 31.79 -33.07
CA GLY A 76 -4.78 30.67 -33.42
C GLY A 76 -5.46 29.81 -34.49
N ARG A 77 -4.83 29.63 -35.64
CA ARG A 77 -5.16 28.52 -36.54
C ARG A 77 -4.24 27.37 -36.19
N GLY A 78 -4.81 26.29 -35.65
CA GLY A 78 -4.10 25.02 -35.54
C GLY A 78 -4.05 24.37 -36.92
N ASN A 79 -2.86 24.15 -37.46
CA ASN A 79 -2.71 23.18 -38.54
C ASN A 79 -2.94 21.80 -37.91
N TYR A 80 -4.02 21.15 -38.32
CA TYR A 80 -4.30 19.78 -37.90
C TYR A 80 -3.27 18.86 -38.53
N THR A 81 -2.38 18.32 -37.70
CA THR A 81 -1.58 17.15 -38.07
C THR A 81 -2.37 15.94 -37.62
N PRO A 82 -2.95 15.14 -38.54
CA PRO A 82 -3.58 13.89 -38.15
C PRO A 82 -2.56 13.01 -37.42
N PRO A 83 -2.97 12.29 -36.36
CA PRO A 83 -2.12 11.25 -35.81
C PRO A 83 -1.75 10.27 -36.94
N PRO A 84 -0.53 9.72 -36.95
CA PRO A 84 -0.19 8.67 -37.91
C PRO A 84 -1.25 7.59 -37.82
N ALA A 85 -1.70 7.09 -38.98
CA ALA A 85 -2.66 5.99 -39.01
C ALA A 85 -2.14 4.89 -38.08
N GLN A 86 -2.90 4.58 -37.03
CA GLN A 86 -2.64 3.41 -36.19
C GLN A 86 -3.01 2.18 -37.02
N GLY A 87 -2.14 1.83 -37.97
CA GLY A 87 -2.08 0.49 -38.52
C GLY A 87 -1.45 -0.40 -37.46
N GLY A 88 -2.27 -0.91 -36.54
CA GLY A 88 -1.82 -2.00 -35.68
C GLY A 88 -1.56 -3.21 -36.57
N GLY A 89 -0.31 -3.61 -36.73
CA GLY A 89 0.09 -4.84 -37.43
C GLY A 89 -0.20 -6.09 -36.60
N GLY A 90 -1.41 -6.18 -36.06
CA GLY A 90 -1.88 -7.34 -35.29
C GLY A 90 -2.31 -8.46 -36.22
N ILE A 91 -2.16 -9.70 -35.76
CA ILE A 91 -2.73 -10.89 -36.41
C ILE A 91 -4.12 -11.10 -35.81
N ALA A 92 -5.15 -11.24 -36.65
CA ALA A 92 -6.52 -11.40 -36.20
C ALA A 92 -6.78 -12.81 -35.65
N SER A 93 -7.07 -12.95 -34.36
CA SER A 93 -7.36 -14.27 -33.77
C SER A 93 -8.80 -14.72 -34.06
N PRO A 94 -9.09 -16.02 -34.25
CA PRO A 94 -8.17 -17.17 -34.14
C PRO A 94 -7.27 -17.36 -35.38
N LEU A 95 -6.18 -18.09 -35.18
CA LEU A 95 -5.38 -18.65 -36.28
C LEU A 95 -5.79 -20.09 -36.51
N GLU A 96 -6.09 -20.43 -37.75
CA GLU A 96 -6.48 -21.77 -38.17
C GLU A 96 -5.56 -22.29 -39.28
N GLU A 97 -5.21 -23.56 -39.19
CA GLU A 97 -4.51 -24.24 -40.26
C GLU A 97 -5.53 -24.81 -41.27
N GLN A 98 -5.67 -24.17 -42.42
CA GLN A 98 -6.62 -24.59 -43.46
C GLN A 98 -6.09 -25.76 -44.31
N ASP A 99 -4.77 -25.85 -44.51
CA ASP A 99 -4.16 -26.87 -45.38
C ASP A 99 -2.89 -27.46 -44.76
N TYR A 100 -3.01 -28.71 -44.30
CA TYR A 100 -1.88 -29.48 -43.77
C TYR A 100 -0.80 -29.75 -44.82
N SER A 101 -1.17 -29.85 -46.11
CA SER A 101 -0.22 -30.16 -47.18
C SER A 101 0.73 -29.00 -47.50
N ALA A 102 0.39 -27.78 -47.08
CA ALA A 102 1.24 -26.60 -47.18
C ALA A 102 2.43 -26.62 -46.21
N ARG A 103 2.48 -27.58 -45.27
CA ARG A 103 3.62 -27.76 -44.37
C ARG A 103 4.84 -28.24 -45.15
N THR A 104 6.00 -27.69 -44.78
CA THR A 104 7.29 -28.27 -45.16
C THR A 104 7.96 -28.84 -43.92
N PHE A 105 8.81 -29.84 -44.11
CA PHE A 105 9.48 -30.55 -43.03
C PHE A 105 11.00 -30.49 -43.21
N HIS A 106 11.71 -30.47 -42.09
CA HIS A 106 13.16 -30.68 -42.07
C HIS A 106 13.48 -32.16 -42.39
N ALA A 107 14.76 -32.44 -42.61
CA ALA A 107 15.22 -33.82 -42.83
C ALA A 107 14.80 -34.75 -41.69
N ALA A 108 14.45 -35.99 -42.05
CA ALA A 108 14.06 -37.02 -41.10
C ALA A 108 15.18 -37.30 -40.08
N ARG A 109 14.78 -37.55 -38.83
CA ARG A 109 15.66 -37.86 -37.72
C ARG A 109 15.22 -39.15 -37.05
N TYR A 110 16.19 -39.91 -36.59
CA TYR A 110 15.97 -41.16 -35.88
C TYR A 110 16.27 -40.95 -34.39
N LEU A 111 15.25 -41.11 -33.56
CA LEU A 111 15.34 -40.99 -32.11
C LEU A 111 15.19 -42.38 -31.49
N GLU A 112 16.20 -42.84 -30.77
CA GLU A 112 16.12 -44.10 -30.04
C GLU A 112 15.44 -43.88 -28.69
N THR A 113 14.59 -44.83 -28.29
CA THR A 113 14.00 -44.85 -26.95
C THR A 113 15.09 -45.07 -25.91
N SER A 114 14.86 -44.64 -24.67
CA SER A 114 15.87 -44.72 -23.60
C SER A 114 16.28 -46.15 -23.25
N ASP A 115 15.43 -47.13 -23.54
CA ASP A 115 15.69 -48.57 -23.38
C ASP A 115 16.37 -49.21 -24.61
N GLY A 116 16.54 -48.44 -25.71
CA GLY A 116 17.19 -48.88 -26.94
C GLY A 116 16.39 -49.88 -27.79
N ILE A 117 15.11 -50.10 -27.48
CA ILE A 117 14.29 -51.14 -28.14
C ILE A 117 13.66 -50.62 -29.44
N PHE A 118 13.28 -49.34 -29.47
CA PHE A 118 12.60 -48.75 -30.63
C PHE A 118 13.34 -47.52 -31.14
N THR A 119 13.27 -47.32 -32.45
CA THR A 119 13.71 -46.10 -33.11
C THR A 119 12.52 -45.43 -33.76
N LEU A 120 12.31 -44.16 -33.44
CA LEU A 120 11.27 -43.32 -34.01
C LEU A 120 11.86 -42.50 -35.14
N GLU A 121 11.28 -42.61 -36.34
CA GLU A 121 11.55 -41.68 -37.44
C GLU A 121 10.61 -40.47 -37.31
N LEU A 122 11.20 -39.29 -37.12
CA LEU A 122 10.47 -38.03 -37.00
C LEU A 122 10.97 -37.06 -38.06
N SER A 123 10.04 -36.46 -38.81
CA SER A 123 10.30 -35.31 -39.67
C SER A 123 9.70 -34.06 -39.02
N PRO A 124 10.51 -33.19 -38.40
CA PRO A 124 10.02 -32.00 -37.72
C PRO A 124 9.51 -30.95 -38.72
N PRO A 125 8.44 -30.19 -38.41
CA PRO A 125 7.96 -29.14 -39.29
C PRO A 125 9.01 -28.03 -39.45
N ALA A 126 9.26 -27.63 -40.68
CA ALA A 126 10.10 -26.50 -41.06
C ALA A 126 9.28 -25.24 -41.30
N LYS A 127 8.09 -25.38 -41.91
CA LYS A 127 7.15 -24.28 -42.15
C LYS A 127 5.72 -24.76 -41.92
N ILE A 128 4.92 -23.93 -41.27
CA ILE A 128 3.46 -24.09 -41.19
C ILE A 128 2.81 -22.79 -41.66
N VAL A 129 1.70 -22.88 -42.41
CA VAL A 129 0.92 -21.74 -42.87
C VAL A 129 -0.37 -21.68 -42.06
N MET A 130 -0.65 -20.53 -41.45
CA MET A 130 -1.86 -20.29 -40.66
C MET A 130 -2.67 -19.16 -41.30
N THR A 131 -3.98 -19.33 -41.39
CA THR A 131 -4.91 -18.30 -41.84
C THR A 131 -5.55 -17.64 -40.62
N ASP A 132 -5.60 -16.32 -40.60
CA ASP A 132 -6.20 -15.55 -39.52
C ASP A 132 -7.69 -15.28 -39.75
N ALA A 133 -8.35 -14.63 -38.79
CA ALA A 133 -9.79 -14.37 -38.86
C ALA A 133 -10.20 -13.37 -39.98
N ASP A 134 -9.22 -12.66 -40.56
CA ASP A 134 -9.40 -11.74 -41.68
C ASP A 134 -9.00 -12.41 -43.03
N ASP A 135 -8.89 -13.73 -43.06
CA ASP A 135 -8.47 -14.55 -44.22
C ASP A 135 -7.04 -14.24 -44.72
N VAL A 136 -6.17 -13.72 -43.85
CA VAL A 136 -4.77 -13.44 -44.17
C VAL A 136 -3.89 -14.63 -43.79
N ASN A 137 -3.04 -15.07 -44.73
CA ASN A 137 -2.08 -16.16 -44.49
C ASN A 137 -0.79 -15.65 -43.85
N HIS A 138 -0.32 -16.37 -42.85
CA HIS A 138 0.89 -16.10 -42.08
C HIS A 138 1.81 -17.33 -42.07
N ASP A 139 3.09 -17.11 -42.35
CA ASP A 139 4.10 -18.16 -42.44
C ASP A 139 4.88 -18.29 -41.12
N PHE A 140 4.83 -19.49 -40.52
CA PHE A 140 5.54 -19.83 -39.30
C PHE A 140 6.76 -20.68 -39.67
N ASN A 141 7.93 -20.06 -39.70
CA ASN A 141 9.19 -20.71 -40.08
C ASN A 141 9.96 -21.16 -38.82
N TYR A 142 10.25 -22.45 -38.73
CA TYR A 142 10.92 -23.06 -37.59
C TYR A 142 12.38 -23.39 -37.90
N ALA A 143 13.26 -23.11 -36.95
CA ALA A 143 14.65 -23.55 -37.01
C ALA A 143 14.73 -25.08 -37.00
N SER A 144 15.79 -25.63 -37.63
CA SER A 144 16.06 -27.07 -37.53
C SER A 144 16.40 -27.42 -36.08
N PRO A 145 15.79 -28.47 -35.50
CA PRO A 145 16.10 -28.88 -34.14
C PRO A 145 17.57 -29.33 -34.01
N PRO A 146 18.19 -29.24 -32.83
CA PRO A 146 19.55 -29.74 -32.61
C PRO A 146 19.62 -31.26 -32.80
#